data_AF-A0A958P5A4-F1
#
_entry.id   AF-A0A958P5A4-F1
#
_cell.length_a   1.000
_cell.length_b   1.000
_cell.length_c   1.000
_cell.angle_alpha   90.00
_cell.angle_beta   90.00
_cell.angle_gamma   90.00
#
_symmetry.space_group_name_H-M   'P 1'
#
loop_
_entity.id
_entity.type
_entity.pdbx_description
1 polymer ?
#
loop_
_entity_poly.entity_id
_entity_poly.type
_entity_poly.pdbx_seq_one_letter_code
_entity_poly.pdbx_strand_id
1 'polypeptide(L)'
;MKKTQTDFINKLGIGAFAYISISEFCGLIEYVFENILIIAGTGAKTIIWLPEIMNLILFTIIMVWGIKKYSKPIEMDTQKALKFLIIIFFGILILQFLFSYFGTDFLREKYSIEFENYAKANKGSLMLRGYLAFLPILQFVILAIILLMNKKTVANKELS
;
A
#
# COMPACT_ATOMS: atom_id res chain seq x y z
N MET A 1 -0.67 25.64 25.75
CA MET A 1 0.38 24.74 25.20
C MET A 1 -0.07 23.29 24.98
N LYS A 2 -0.80 22.64 25.91
CA LYS A 2 -1.27 21.25 25.71
C LYS A 2 -2.14 21.02 24.45
N LYS A 3 -3.07 21.94 24.15
CA LYS A 3 -4.04 21.78 23.05
C LYS A 3 -3.38 21.75 21.66
N THR A 4 -2.35 22.55 21.43
CA THR A 4 -1.58 22.58 20.16
C THR A 4 -0.70 21.35 19.98
N GLN A 5 -0.16 20.80 21.07
CA GLN A 5 0.64 19.57 21.02
C GLN A 5 -0.21 18.33 20.72
N THR A 6 -1.38 18.20 21.36
CA THR A 6 -2.33 17.11 21.09
C THR A 6 -2.84 17.15 19.65
N ASP A 7 -3.11 18.34 19.11
CA ASP A 7 -3.59 18.50 17.73
C ASP A 7 -2.51 18.13 16.69
N PHE A 8 -1.25 18.49 16.95
CA PHE A 8 -0.12 18.07 16.11
C PHE A 8 0.06 16.55 16.09
N ILE A 9 0.05 15.91 17.28
CA ILE A 9 0.20 14.46 17.41
C ILE A 9 -0.94 13.73 16.68
N ASN A 10 -2.18 14.20 16.83
CA ASN A 10 -3.32 13.61 16.14
C ASN A 10 -3.21 13.72 14.62
N LYS A 11 -2.79 14.88 14.09
CA LYS A 11 -2.59 15.10 12.64
C LYS A 11 -1.47 14.22 12.08
N LEU A 12 -0.35 14.12 12.80
CA LEU A 12 0.75 13.23 12.43
C LEU A 12 0.29 11.77 12.45
N GLY A 13 -0.45 11.37 13.48
CA GLY A 13 -1.04 10.03 13.60
C GLY A 13 -1.99 9.70 12.45
N ILE A 14 -2.88 10.62 12.09
CA ILE A 14 -3.80 10.45 10.94
C ILE A 14 -2.99 10.22 9.66
N GLY A 15 -1.97 11.05 9.39
CA GLY A 15 -1.13 10.91 8.20
C GLY A 15 -0.41 9.55 8.16
N ALA A 16 0.18 9.14 9.29
CA ALA A 16 0.88 7.86 9.40
C ALA A 16 -0.07 6.66 9.21
N PHE A 17 -1.20 6.63 9.93
CA PHE A 17 -2.17 5.54 9.79
C PHE A 17 -2.82 5.51 8.41
N ALA A 18 -3.08 6.67 7.79
CA ALA A 18 -3.58 6.71 6.42
C ALA A 18 -2.56 6.12 5.44
N TYR A 19 -1.29 6.53 5.52
CA TYR A 19 -0.22 6.00 4.68
C TYR A 19 -0.09 4.48 4.84
N ILE A 20 0.07 4.01 6.09
CA ILE A 20 0.26 2.58 6.37
C ILE A 20 -0.98 1.79 5.93
N SER A 21 -2.20 2.27 6.19
CA SER A 21 -3.42 1.58 5.74
C SER A 21 -3.50 1.46 4.22
N ILE A 22 -3.12 2.51 3.49
CA ILE A 22 -3.08 2.48 2.03
C ILE A 22 -2.03 1.47 1.54
N SER A 23 -0.83 1.51 2.09
CA SER A 23 0.25 0.57 1.74
C SER A 23 -0.17 -0.89 2.00
N GLU A 24 -0.72 -1.19 3.17
CA GLU A 24 -1.18 -2.55 3.49
C GLU A 24 -2.34 -2.98 2.61
N PHE A 25 -3.28 -2.08 2.31
CA PHE A 25 -4.38 -2.39 1.40
C PHE A 25 -3.86 -2.72 -0.01
N CYS A 26 -2.93 -1.94 -0.54
CA CYS A 26 -2.36 -2.25 -1.85
C CYS A 26 -1.55 -3.56 -1.83
N GLY A 27 -0.82 -3.85 -0.74
CA GLY A 27 -0.15 -5.14 -0.55
C GLY A 27 -1.11 -6.33 -0.48
N LEU A 28 -2.30 -6.16 0.09
CA LEU A 28 -3.34 -7.19 0.04
C LEU A 28 -3.80 -7.46 -1.40
N ILE A 29 -4.03 -6.40 -2.19
CA ILE A 29 -4.42 -6.53 -3.60
C ILE A 29 -3.30 -7.18 -4.42
N GLU A 30 -2.05 -6.80 -4.18
CA GLU A 30 -0.87 -7.43 -4.77
C GLU A 30 -0.87 -8.93 -4.52
N TYR A 31 -1.03 -9.34 -3.25
CA TYR A 31 -1.05 -10.75 -2.87
C TYR A 31 -2.19 -11.52 -3.56
N VAL A 32 -3.41 -10.97 -3.57
CA VAL A 32 -4.55 -11.58 -4.27
C VAL A 32 -4.25 -11.74 -5.76
N PHE A 33 -3.65 -10.72 -6.38
CA PHE A 33 -3.33 -10.74 -7.79
C PHE A 33 -2.22 -11.75 -8.11
N GLU A 34 -1.19 -11.86 -7.28
CA GLU A 34 -0.17 -12.90 -7.37
C GLU A 34 -0.79 -14.30 -7.37
N ASN A 35 -1.69 -14.56 -6.41
CA ASN A 35 -2.38 -15.85 -6.29
C ASN A 35 -3.19 -16.18 -7.55
N ILE A 36 -3.88 -15.19 -8.13
CA ILE A 36 -4.61 -15.35 -9.39
C ILE A 36 -3.65 -15.73 -10.53
N LEU A 37 -2.48 -15.09 -10.63
CA LEU A 37 -1.50 -15.39 -11.67
C LEU A 37 -0.85 -16.78 -11.50
N ILE A 38 -0.65 -17.23 -10.27
CA ILE A 38 -0.21 -18.60 -9.97
C ILE A 38 -1.25 -19.61 -10.46
N ILE A 39 -2.53 -19.39 -10.10
CA ILE A 39 -3.66 -20.25 -10.51
C ILE A 39 -3.80 -20.29 -12.04
N ALA A 40 -3.56 -19.18 -12.71
CA ALA A 40 -3.59 -19.08 -14.17
C ALA A 40 -2.40 -19.78 -14.87
N GLY A 41 -1.44 -20.35 -14.13
CA GLY A 41 -0.27 -21.01 -14.70
C GLY A 41 0.67 -20.05 -15.42
N THR A 42 0.67 -18.78 -15.01
CA THR A 42 1.48 -17.74 -15.67
C THR A 42 2.98 -17.98 -15.42
N GLY A 43 3.85 -17.47 -16.29
CA GLY A 43 5.30 -17.59 -16.08
C GLY A 43 5.77 -16.88 -14.80
N ALA A 44 6.70 -17.49 -14.05
CA ALA A 44 7.16 -16.99 -12.75
C ALA A 44 7.69 -15.55 -12.77
N LYS A 45 8.34 -15.11 -13.85
CA LYS A 45 8.77 -13.71 -14.01
C LYS A 45 7.59 -12.74 -13.97
N THR A 46 6.49 -13.09 -14.64
CA THR A 46 5.27 -12.27 -14.67
C THR A 46 4.57 -12.28 -13.32
N ILE A 47 4.49 -13.46 -12.67
CA ILE A 47 3.92 -13.60 -11.32
C ILE A 47 4.65 -12.70 -10.32
N ILE A 48 5.97 -12.56 -10.44
CA ILE A 48 6.77 -11.73 -9.51
C ILE A 48 6.65 -10.24 -9.82
N TRP A 49 6.81 -9.83 -11.09
CA TRP A 49 6.90 -8.40 -11.42
C TRP A 49 5.56 -7.69 -11.58
N LEU A 50 4.54 -8.38 -12.10
CA LEU A 50 3.29 -7.73 -12.45
C LEU A 50 2.48 -7.27 -11.23
N PRO A 51 2.32 -8.08 -10.16
CA PRO A 51 1.65 -7.63 -8.93
C PRO A 51 2.33 -6.41 -8.33
N GLU A 52 3.66 -6.41 -8.26
CA GLU A 52 4.50 -5.34 -7.72
C GLU A 52 4.33 -4.01 -8.49
N ILE A 53 4.34 -4.06 -9.83
CA ILE A 53 4.07 -2.88 -10.67
C ILE A 53 2.63 -2.39 -10.45
N MET A 54 1.66 -3.30 -10.38
CA MET A 54 0.26 -2.95 -10.10
C MET A 54 0.09 -2.32 -8.72
N ASN A 55 0.77 -2.83 -7.70
CA ASN A 55 0.78 -2.27 -6.36
C ASN A 55 1.24 -0.80 -6.39
N LEU A 56 2.36 -0.52 -7.06
CA LEU A 56 2.89 0.84 -7.18
C LEU A 56 1.92 1.80 -7.90
N ILE A 57 1.30 1.34 -8.99
CA ILE A 57 0.29 2.11 -9.73
C ILE A 57 -0.93 2.39 -8.84
N LEU A 58 -1.46 1.35 -8.18
CA LEU A 58 -2.62 1.45 -7.32
C LEU A 58 -2.36 2.40 -6.14
N PHE A 59 -1.22 2.24 -5.47
CA PHE A 59 -0.77 3.13 -4.40
C PHE A 59 -0.75 4.59 -4.87
N THR A 60 -0.15 4.85 -6.04
CA THR A 60 -0.07 6.19 -6.61
C THR A 60 -1.47 6.77 -6.87
N ILE A 61 -2.37 5.99 -7.47
CA ILE A 61 -3.75 6.42 -7.76
C ILE A 61 -4.49 6.76 -6.46
N ILE A 62 -4.43 5.90 -5.44
CA ILE A 62 -5.11 6.12 -4.17
C ILE A 62 -4.55 7.36 -3.46
N MET A 63 -3.23 7.54 -3.45
CA MET A 63 -2.59 8.72 -2.85
C MET A 63 -3.00 10.03 -3.54
N VAL A 64 -2.93 10.07 -4.88
CA VAL A 64 -3.34 11.25 -5.65
C VAL A 64 -4.82 11.55 -5.45
N TRP A 65 -5.67 10.53 -5.47
CA TRP A 65 -7.11 10.68 -5.24
C TRP A 65 -7.41 11.17 -3.82
N GLY A 66 -6.78 10.57 -2.80
CA GLY A 66 -6.93 10.95 -1.41
C GLY A 66 -6.54 12.41 -1.19
N ILE A 67 -5.38 12.83 -1.68
CA ILE A 67 -4.94 14.22 -1.54
C ILE A 67 -5.88 15.17 -2.27
N LYS A 68 -6.29 14.88 -3.51
CA LYS A 68 -7.26 15.73 -4.24
C LYS A 68 -8.58 15.85 -3.49
N LYS A 69 -9.13 14.74 -2.98
CA LYS A 69 -10.42 14.69 -2.30
C LYS A 69 -10.41 15.44 -0.97
N TYR A 70 -9.33 15.31 -0.19
CA TYR A 70 -9.22 15.87 1.15
C TYR A 70 -8.39 17.17 1.22
N SER A 71 -8.04 17.76 0.07
CA SER A 71 -7.31 19.05 -0.01
C SER A 71 -8.14 20.28 0.39
N LYS A 72 -9.46 20.14 0.51
CA LYS A 72 -10.33 21.23 0.97
C LYS A 72 -10.26 21.33 2.50
N PRO A 73 -10.30 22.55 3.08
CA PRO A 73 -10.36 22.72 4.52
C PRO A 73 -11.71 22.20 5.03
N ILE A 74 -11.74 20.91 5.34
CA ILE A 74 -12.87 20.26 6.01
C ILE A 74 -12.52 20.31 7.49
N GLU A 75 -13.42 20.84 8.32
CA GLU A 75 -13.34 20.66 9.77
C GLU A 75 -13.48 19.17 10.07
N MET A 76 -12.35 18.49 10.20
CA MET A 76 -12.30 17.06 10.48
C MET A 76 -12.06 16.86 11.97
N ASP A 77 -12.95 16.10 12.62
CA ASP A 77 -12.70 15.59 13.96
C ASP A 77 -11.51 14.63 13.93
N THR A 78 -10.36 15.13 14.36
CA THR A 78 -9.08 14.42 14.28
C THR A 78 -9.07 13.15 15.13
N GLN A 79 -9.77 13.13 16.27
CA GLN A 79 -9.82 11.98 17.15
C GLN A 79 -10.70 10.86 16.54
N LYS A 80 -11.85 11.23 15.99
CA LYS A 80 -12.74 10.27 15.32
C LYS A 80 -12.09 9.70 14.06
N ALA A 81 -11.43 10.55 13.26
CA ALA A 81 -10.72 10.13 12.06
C ALA A 81 -9.56 9.16 12.39
N LEU A 82 -8.77 9.47 13.43
CA LEU A 82 -7.68 8.61 13.87
C LEU A 82 -8.19 7.22 14.30
N LYS A 83 -9.24 7.16 15.14
CA LYS A 83 -9.85 5.88 15.56
C LYS A 83 -10.35 5.07 14.37
N PHE A 84 -11.00 5.73 13.41
CA PHE A 84 -11.49 5.08 12.21
C PHE A 84 -10.37 4.49 11.36
N LEU A 85 -9.27 5.23 11.16
CA LEU A 85 -8.11 4.74 10.43
C LEU A 85 -7.42 3.56 11.12
N ILE A 86 -7.33 3.57 12.46
CA ILE A 86 -6.80 2.45 13.24
C ILE A 86 -7.66 1.19 13.01
N ILE A 87 -8.99 1.31 13.07
CA ILE A 87 -9.90 0.17 12.83
C ILE A 87 -9.72 -0.38 11.42
N ILE A 88 -9.64 0.49 10.40
CA ILE A 88 -9.37 0.08 9.01
C ILE A 88 -8.06 -0.68 8.92
N PHE A 89 -6.99 -0.13 9.48
CA PHE A 89 -5.66 -0.73 9.46
C PHE A 89 -5.69 -2.16 10.02
N PHE A 90 -6.25 -2.34 11.23
CA PHE A 90 -6.35 -3.67 11.81
C PHE A 90 -7.26 -4.62 11.01
N GLY A 91 -8.34 -4.10 10.42
CA GLY A 91 -9.18 -4.89 9.51
C GLY A 91 -8.41 -5.43 8.30
N ILE A 92 -7.54 -4.59 7.70
CA ILE A 92 -6.68 -5.00 6.60
C ILE A 92 -5.67 -6.06 7.05
N LEU A 93 -5.02 -5.87 8.20
CA LEU A 93 -4.06 -6.84 8.74
C LEU A 93 -4.70 -8.22 8.99
N ILE A 94 -5.91 -8.24 9.56
CA ILE A 94 -6.65 -9.49 9.77
C ILE A 94 -6.94 -10.17 8.43
N LEU A 95 -7.40 -9.41 7.42
CA LEU A 95 -7.65 -9.95 6.09
C LEU A 95 -6.37 -10.50 5.45
N GLN A 96 -5.26 -9.77 5.50
CA GLN A 96 -3.97 -10.25 5.01
C GLN A 96 -3.53 -11.54 5.69
N PHE A 97 -3.67 -11.61 7.02
CA PHE A 97 -3.34 -12.83 7.76
C PHE A 97 -4.18 -14.02 7.29
N LEU A 98 -5.51 -13.85 7.20
CA LEU A 98 -6.41 -14.91 6.75
C LEU A 98 -6.10 -15.32 5.30
N PHE A 99 -5.92 -14.37 4.38
CA PHE A 99 -5.58 -14.66 2.99
C PHE A 99 -4.23 -15.33 2.85
N SER A 100 -3.22 -14.90 3.60
CA SER A 100 -1.89 -15.50 3.54
C SER A 100 -1.92 -16.95 4.02
N TYR A 101 -2.59 -17.19 5.16
CA TYR A 101 -2.70 -18.51 5.75
C TYR A 101 -3.48 -19.47 4.84
N PHE A 102 -4.74 -19.15 4.55
CA PHE A 102 -5.60 -20.04 3.76
C PHE A 102 -5.22 -20.08 2.28
N GLY A 103 -4.78 -18.96 1.71
CA GLY A 103 -4.38 -18.88 0.29
C GLY A 103 -3.13 -19.71 0.00
N THR A 104 -2.12 -19.66 0.89
CA THR A 104 -0.91 -20.47 0.71
C THR A 104 -1.22 -21.97 0.78
N ASP A 105 -2.03 -22.39 1.76
CA ASP A 105 -2.43 -23.80 1.88
C ASP A 105 -3.24 -24.24 0.65
N PHE A 106 -4.19 -23.44 0.20
CA PHE A 106 -4.97 -23.71 -0.99
C PHE A 106 -4.09 -23.87 -2.24
N LEU A 107 -3.13 -22.97 -2.47
CA LEU A 107 -2.20 -23.07 -3.60
C LEU A 107 -1.33 -24.32 -3.52
N ARG A 108 -0.83 -24.68 -2.33
CA ARG A 108 -0.03 -25.90 -2.14
C ARG A 108 -0.81 -27.17 -2.40
N GLU A 109 -2.09 -27.21 -2.04
CA GLU A 109 -2.93 -28.40 -2.22
C GLU A 109 -3.46 -28.56 -3.64
N LYS A 110 -3.87 -27.45 -4.28
CA LYS A 110 -4.57 -27.49 -5.58
C LYS A 110 -3.71 -27.13 -6.79
N TYR A 111 -2.67 -26.31 -6.59
CA TYR A 111 -1.82 -25.75 -7.64
C TYR A 111 -0.33 -25.94 -7.29
N SER A 112 0.01 -27.13 -6.80
CA SER A 112 1.31 -27.43 -6.19
C SER A 112 2.49 -27.20 -7.14
N ILE A 113 2.33 -27.55 -8.42
CA ILE A 113 3.37 -27.43 -9.44
C ILE A 113 3.62 -25.96 -9.78
N GLU A 114 2.55 -25.20 -10.05
CA GLU A 114 2.60 -23.78 -10.34
C GLU A 114 3.22 -23.01 -9.16
N PHE A 115 2.77 -23.34 -7.95
CA PHE A 115 3.29 -22.75 -6.72
C PHE A 115 4.77 -23.10 -6.48
N GLU A 116 5.19 -24.34 -6.70
CA GLU A 116 6.60 -24.75 -6.56
C GLU A 116 7.50 -24.04 -7.58
N ASN A 117 7.04 -23.92 -8.83
CA ASN A 117 7.76 -23.20 -9.88
C ASN A 117 7.93 -21.70 -9.53
N TYR A 118 6.87 -21.06 -9.04
CA TYR A 118 6.93 -19.71 -8.51
C TYR A 118 7.90 -19.61 -7.33
N ALA A 119 7.79 -20.49 -6.33
CA ALA A 119 8.60 -20.45 -5.12
C ALA A 119 10.09 -20.64 -5.40
N LYS A 120 10.45 -21.52 -6.35
CA LYS A 120 11.83 -21.72 -6.81
C LYS A 120 12.37 -20.45 -7.47
N ALA A 121 11.59 -19.83 -8.36
CA ALA A 121 11.98 -18.59 -9.02
C ALA A 121 12.15 -17.43 -8.03
N ASN A 122 11.23 -17.28 -7.08
CA ASN A 122 11.27 -16.22 -6.07
C ASN A 122 12.45 -16.40 -5.07
N LYS A 123 12.86 -17.65 -4.79
CA LYS A 123 14.05 -17.94 -3.98
C LYS A 123 15.38 -17.78 -4.74
N GLY A 124 15.36 -17.82 -6.07
CA GLY A 124 16.55 -18.12 -6.89
C GLY A 124 17.56 -17.00 -7.13
N SER A 125 17.30 -15.74 -6.76
CA SER A 125 18.20 -14.63 -7.08
C SER A 125 18.24 -13.55 -6.00
N LEU A 126 19.41 -13.36 -5.39
CA LEU A 126 19.67 -12.28 -4.43
C LEU A 126 19.50 -10.89 -5.08
N MET A 127 19.82 -10.81 -6.37
CA MET A 127 19.64 -9.62 -7.20
C MET A 127 18.15 -9.28 -7.40
N LEU A 128 17.29 -10.29 -7.61
CA LEU A 128 15.84 -10.09 -7.72
C LEU A 128 15.26 -9.52 -6.43
N ARG A 129 15.64 -10.07 -5.28
CA ARG A 129 15.21 -9.55 -3.97
C ARG A 129 15.70 -8.13 -3.73
N GLY A 130 16.93 -7.82 -4.17
CA GLY A 130 17.46 -6.46 -4.16
C GLY A 130 16.58 -5.50 -4.96
N TYR A 131 16.12 -5.89 -6.15
CA TYR A 131 15.21 -5.08 -6.95
C TYR A 131 13.84 -4.88 -6.30
N LEU A 132 13.25 -5.95 -5.76
CA LEU A 132 11.95 -5.86 -5.08
C LEU A 132 12.02 -4.94 -3.85
N ALA A 133 13.15 -4.94 -3.12
CA ALA A 133 13.35 -4.03 -1.99
C ALA A 133 13.37 -2.54 -2.35
N PHE A 134 13.60 -2.17 -3.63
CA PHE A 134 13.50 -0.78 -4.07
C PHE A 134 12.06 -0.30 -4.22
N LEU A 135 11.07 -1.18 -4.35
CA LEU A 135 9.68 -0.78 -4.58
C LEU A 135 9.05 -0.05 -3.39
N PRO A 136 9.22 -0.50 -2.13
CA PRO A 136 8.81 0.28 -0.97
C PRO A 136 9.49 1.66 -0.90
N ILE A 137 10.77 1.73 -1.27
CA ILE A 137 11.51 3.00 -1.33
C ILE A 137 10.87 3.93 -2.37
N LEU A 138 10.49 3.39 -3.53
CA LEU A 138 9.84 4.15 -4.58
C LEU A 138 8.46 4.68 -4.15
N GLN A 139 7.69 3.93 -3.36
CA GLN A 139 6.43 4.44 -2.77
C GLN A 139 6.65 5.67 -1.88
N PHE A 140 7.73 5.68 -1.08
CA PHE A 140 8.11 6.87 -0.29
C PHE A 140 8.51 8.05 -1.17
N VAL A 141 9.27 7.81 -2.24
CA VAL A 141 9.65 8.85 -3.21
C VAL A 141 8.40 9.45 -3.87
N ILE A 142 7.46 8.60 -4.30
CA ILE A 142 6.18 9.02 -4.88
C ILE A 142 5.38 9.88 -3.89
N LEU A 143 5.26 9.43 -2.64
CA LEU A 143 4.61 10.19 -1.58
C LEU A 143 5.23 11.59 -1.43
N ALA A 144 6.56 11.67 -1.34
CA ALA A 144 7.28 12.93 -1.22
C ALA A 144 7.00 13.87 -2.40
N ILE A 145 7.05 13.36 -3.63
CA ILE A 145 6.76 14.13 -4.86
C ILE A 145 5.33 14.67 -4.82
N ILE A 146 4.33 13.82 -4.52
CA ILE A 146 2.92 14.24 -4.52
C ILE A 146 2.69 15.34 -3.46
N LEU A 147 3.28 15.21 -2.27
CA LEU A 147 3.18 16.21 -1.21
C LEU A 147 3.80 17.56 -1.63
N LEU A 148 4.98 17.53 -2.28
CA LEU A 148 5.65 18.74 -2.77
C LEU A 148 4.86 19.42 -3.90
N MET A 149 4.32 18.66 -4.84
CA MET A 149 3.50 19.18 -5.93
C MET A 149 2.24 19.88 -5.40
N ASN A 150 1.54 19.27 -4.44
CA ASN A 150 0.33 19.85 -3.89
C ASN A 150 0.60 21.15 -3.12
N LYS A 151 1.73 21.24 -2.39
CA LYS A 151 2.14 22.48 -1.70
C LYS A 151 2.34 23.64 -2.68
N LYS A 152 2.95 23.39 -3.84
CA LYS A 152 3.12 24.39 -4.91
C LYS A 152 1.78 24.85 -5.49
N THR A 153 0.82 23.94 -5.65
CA THR A 153 -0.52 24.28 -6.16
C THR A 153 -1.33 25.12 -5.18
N VAL A 154 -1.23 24.89 -3.88
CA VAL A 154 -1.92 25.71 -2.86
C VAL A 154 -1.32 27.11 -2.78
N ALA A 155 0.01 27.24 -2.75
CA ALA A 155 0.69 28.54 -2.68
C ALA A 155 0.36 29.45 -3.89
N ASN A 156 0.26 28.89 -5.09
CA ASN A 156 -0.11 29.65 -6.28
C ASN A 156 -1.59 30.09 -6.30
N LYS A 157 -2.49 29.40 -5.60
CA LYS A 157 -3.91 29.79 -5.48
C LYS A 157 -4.13 30.91 -4.47
N GLU A 158 -3.25 31.05 -3.47
CA GLU A 158 -3.31 32.13 -2.49
C GLU A 158 -2.71 33.45 -3.03
N LEU A 159 -1.97 33.38 -4.15
CA LEU A 159 -1.32 34.51 -4.81
C LEU A 159 -2.05 35.04 -6.07
N SER A 160 -3.16 34.40 -6.47
CA SER A 160 -4.01 34.77 -7.61
C SER A 160 -5.37 35.29 -7.16
#